data_AF-A0A945YES4-F1
#
_entry.id   AF-A0A945YES4-F1
#
_cell.length_a   1.000
_cell.length_b   1.000
_cell.length_c   1.000
_cell.angle_alpha   90.00
_cell.angle_beta   90.00
_cell.angle_gamma   90.00
#
_symmetry.space_group_name_H-M   'P 1'
#
loop_
_entity.id
_entity.type
_entity.pdbx_description
1 polymer ?
#
loop_
_entity_poly.entity_id
_entity_poly.type
_entity_poly.pdbx_seq_one_letter_code
_entity_poly.pdbx_strand_id
1 'polypeptide(L)'
;MSSAAYLPLLIQAVLALGVGLTILLVNRVAGQRAKNVSPIKNTAYECGVKGEGIVHTRFSVKFYVTAMLFLLFDIEVVFLIPWTFVYRDFLANNIAILSPMMFFLFVLVLGLFYEVKKGALEWEK
;
A
#
# COMPACT_ATOMS: atom_id res chain seq x y z
N MET A 1 -14.05 -0.35 -24.62
CA MET A 1 -14.16 0.97 -23.95
C MET A 1 -13.28 1.94 -24.72
N SER A 2 -13.80 3.10 -25.13
CA SER A 2 -12.99 4.12 -25.84
C SER A 2 -11.94 4.70 -24.89
N SER A 3 -10.75 5.04 -25.40
CA SER A 3 -9.70 5.74 -24.64
C SER A 3 -10.21 7.02 -23.97
N ALA A 4 -11.25 7.64 -24.53
CA ALA A 4 -11.93 8.80 -23.96
C ALA A 4 -12.56 8.54 -22.58
N ALA A 5 -12.88 7.28 -22.24
CA ALA A 5 -13.47 6.94 -20.94
C ALA A 5 -12.49 7.13 -19.76
N TYR A 6 -11.19 7.13 -20.02
CA TYR A 6 -10.16 7.36 -19.00
C TYR A 6 -9.81 8.85 -18.83
N LEU A 7 -10.30 9.72 -19.72
CA LEU A 7 -9.99 11.14 -19.70
C LEU A 7 -10.43 11.84 -18.39
N PRO A 8 -11.65 11.59 -17.84
CA PRO A 8 -12.05 12.19 -16.56
C PRO A 8 -11.14 11.77 -15.40
N LEU A 9 -10.71 10.51 -15.36
CA LEU A 9 -9.81 9.99 -14.33
C LEU A 9 -8.44 10.69 -14.39
N LEU A 10 -7.90 10.85 -15.60
CA LEU A 10 -6.62 11.55 -15.81
C LEU A 10 -6.73 13.02 -15.38
N ILE A 11 -7.80 13.71 -15.80
CA ILE A 11 -8.05 15.10 -15.40
C ILE A 11 -8.12 15.22 -13.87
N GLN A 12 -8.84 14.32 -13.20
CA GLN A 12 -8.94 14.31 -11.74
C GLN A 12 -7.58 14.11 -11.07
N ALA A 13 -6.76 13.16 -11.56
CA ALA A 13 -5.43 12.90 -11.03
C ALA A 13 -4.50 14.11 -11.19
N VAL A 14 -4.51 14.75 -12.37
CA VAL A 14 -3.72 15.95 -12.66
C VAL A 14 -4.18 17.13 -11.79
N LEU A 15 -5.47 17.29 -11.59
CA LEU A 15 -6.01 18.38 -10.75
C LEU A 15 -5.65 18.17 -9.27
N ALA A 16 -5.75 16.93 -8.77
CA ALA A 16 -5.33 16.59 -7.41
C ALA A 16 -3.82 16.87 -7.17
N LEU A 17 -2.96 16.44 -8.11
CA LEU A 17 -1.53 16.74 -8.08
C LEU A 17 -1.27 18.24 -8.18
N GLY A 18 -1.97 18.94 -9.08
CA GLY A 18 -1.85 20.37 -9.28
C GLY A 18 -2.19 21.17 -8.02
N VAL A 19 -3.27 20.81 -7.32
CA VAL A 19 -3.64 21.44 -6.04
C VAL A 19 -2.56 21.19 -4.98
N GLY A 20 -2.10 19.95 -4.83
CA GLY A 20 -1.04 19.62 -3.87
C GLY A 20 0.26 20.39 -4.13
N LEU A 21 0.70 20.47 -5.39
CA LEU A 21 1.88 21.22 -5.79
C LEU A 21 1.70 22.73 -5.59
N THR A 22 0.51 23.27 -5.90
CA THR A 22 0.20 24.69 -5.69
C THR A 22 0.28 25.06 -4.21
N ILE A 23 -0.27 24.24 -3.32
CA ILE A 23 -0.18 24.45 -1.87
C ILE A 23 1.28 24.45 -1.41
N LEU A 24 2.09 23.48 -1.87
CA LEU A 24 3.51 23.41 -1.54
C LEU A 24 4.29 24.64 -2.06
N LEU A 25 3.98 25.10 -3.28
CA LEU A 25 4.61 26.28 -3.87
C LEU A 25 4.21 27.57 -3.14
N VAL A 26 2.93 27.74 -2.83
CA VAL A 26 2.45 28.88 -2.04
C VAL A 26 3.10 28.87 -0.66
N ASN A 27 3.16 27.72 0.02
CA ASN A 27 3.85 27.62 1.31
C ASN A 27 5.35 27.95 1.17
N ARG A 28 6.00 27.51 0.10
CA ARG A 28 7.42 27.78 -0.15
C ARG A 28 7.72 29.27 -0.40
N VAL A 29 6.83 29.98 -1.09
CA VAL A 29 7.00 31.39 -1.49
C VAL A 29 6.47 32.35 -0.43
N ALA A 30 5.26 32.12 0.07
CA ALA A 30 4.57 32.99 1.04
C ALA A 30 4.86 32.62 2.50
N GLY A 31 5.45 31.44 2.76
CA GLY A 31 5.84 31.04 4.10
C GLY A 31 6.91 31.94 4.69
N GLN A 32 6.79 32.24 5.99
CA GLN A 32 7.77 33.02 6.75
C GLN A 32 9.07 32.23 6.96
N ARG A 33 9.85 32.08 5.89
CA ARG A 33 11.19 31.52 5.98
C ARG A 33 12.12 32.54 6.64
N ALA A 34 12.64 32.19 7.81
CA ALA A 34 13.72 32.95 8.43
C ALA A 34 14.89 33.03 7.43
N LYS A 35 15.26 34.24 7.00
CA LYS A 35 16.40 34.49 6.10
C LYS A 35 17.72 33.97 6.70
N ASN A 36 17.81 33.93 8.02
CA ASN A 36 18.90 33.34 8.79
C ASN A 36 18.41 32.04 9.43
N VAL A 37 18.42 30.94 8.69
CA VAL A 37 18.16 29.61 9.25
C VAL A 37 19.38 29.24 10.09
N SER A 38 19.27 29.31 11.42
CA SER A 38 20.29 28.76 12.30
C SER A 38 20.52 27.29 11.90
N PRO A 39 21.78 26.83 11.77
CA PRO A 39 22.10 25.45 11.37
C PRO A 39 21.35 24.39 12.18
N ILE A 40 21.05 24.69 13.44
CA ILE A 40 20.31 23.82 14.37
C ILE A 40 18.86 23.55 13.95
N LYS A 41 18.24 24.42 13.13
CA LYS A 41 16.88 24.19 12.62
C LYS A 41 16.82 23.06 11.59
N ASN A 42 17.96 22.70 10.99
CA ASN A 42 18.07 21.65 9.99
C ASN A 42 18.73 20.38 10.55
N THR A 43 19.03 20.33 11.85
CA THR A 43 19.56 19.11 12.49
C THR A 43 18.42 18.20 12.92
N ALA A 44 18.68 16.89 12.97
CA ALA A 44 17.74 15.93 13.53
C ALA A 44 17.36 16.30 14.98
N TYR A 45 16.12 16.04 15.35
CA TYR A 45 15.64 16.33 16.70
C TYR A 45 16.15 15.28 17.68
N GLU A 46 17.07 15.69 18.55
CA GLU A 46 17.60 14.88 19.66
C GLU A 46 17.85 15.79 20.88
N CYS A 47 16.89 16.66 21.23
CA CYS A 47 16.98 17.58 22.37
C CYS A 47 18.27 18.44 22.41
N GLY A 48 18.82 18.81 21.24
CA GLY A 48 20.05 19.61 21.12
C GLY A 48 21.35 18.79 21.11
N VAL A 49 21.26 17.47 21.24
CA VAL A 49 22.38 16.55 21.02
C VAL A 49 22.56 16.34 19.52
N LYS A 50 23.81 16.28 19.05
CA LYS A 50 24.08 15.89 17.66
C LYS A 50 23.60 14.44 17.49
N GLY A 51 22.81 14.18 16.46
CA GLY A 51 22.44 12.81 16.10
C GLY A 51 23.68 12.00 15.74
N GLU A 52 24.25 11.34 16.74
CA GLU A 52 25.39 10.45 16.62
C GLU A 52 24.89 9.02 16.84
N GLY A 53 25.10 8.16 15.85
CA GLY A 53 24.61 6.78 15.88
C GLY A 53 24.60 6.14 14.50
N ILE A 54 24.45 4.82 14.45
CA ILE A 54 24.27 4.09 13.21
C ILE A 54 22.90 4.50 12.65
N VAL A 55 22.88 5.31 11.59
CA VAL A 55 21.67 5.84 10.92
C VAL A 55 20.77 4.71 10.38
N HIS A 56 21.32 3.50 10.24
CA HIS A 56 20.63 2.31 9.73
C HIS A 56 20.76 1.16 10.72
N THR A 57 20.07 1.24 11.85
CA THR A 57 19.85 0.05 12.68
C THR A 57 18.94 -0.92 11.92
N ARG A 58 19.10 -2.22 12.15
CA ARG A 58 18.21 -3.21 11.56
C ARG A 58 16.85 -3.09 12.23
N PHE A 59 15.85 -2.66 11.46
CA PHE A 59 14.46 -2.72 11.89
C PHE A 59 14.03 -4.17 12.10
N SER A 60 13.01 -4.36 12.93
CA SER A 60 12.45 -5.68 13.22
C SER A 60 12.04 -6.41 11.93
N VAL A 61 12.36 -7.70 11.84
CA VAL A 61 11.97 -8.57 10.70
C VAL A 61 10.43 -8.67 10.57
N LYS A 62 9.69 -8.33 11.63
CA LYS A 62 8.22 -8.31 11.63
C LYS A 62 7.63 -7.47 10.49
N PHE A 63 8.21 -6.29 10.19
CA PHE A 63 7.74 -5.46 9.08
C PHE A 63 7.85 -6.17 7.73
N TYR A 64 8.94 -6.92 7.53
CA TYR A 64 9.14 -7.72 6.32
C TYR A 64 8.12 -8.85 6.22
N VAL A 65 7.89 -9.59 7.32
CA VAL A 65 6.91 -10.68 7.33
C VAL A 65 5.50 -10.17 7.03
N THR A 66 5.09 -9.04 7.61
CA THR A 66 3.77 -8.48 7.29
C THR A 66 3.68 -7.96 5.86
N ALA A 67 4.71 -7.31 5.33
CA ALA A 67 4.70 -6.84 3.94
C ALA A 67 4.65 -8.01 2.94
N MET A 68 5.43 -9.06 3.20
CA MET A 68 5.41 -10.29 2.40
C MET A 68 4.03 -10.93 2.43
N LEU A 69 3.40 -10.98 3.60
CA LEU A 69 2.07 -11.54 3.75
C LEU A 69 1.00 -10.72 3.02
N PHE A 70 1.04 -9.39 3.16
CA PHE A 70 0.16 -8.50 2.41
C PHE A 70 0.28 -8.69 0.90
N LEU A 71 1.51 -8.83 0.39
CA LEU A 71 1.76 -9.08 -1.02
C LEU A 71 1.16 -10.41 -1.50
N LEU A 72 1.26 -11.48 -0.70
CA LEU A 72 0.65 -12.76 -1.04
C LEU A 72 -0.88 -12.64 -1.11
N PHE A 73 -1.52 -12.02 -0.11
CA PHE A 73 -2.97 -11.79 -0.12
C PHE A 73 -3.42 -10.90 -1.30
N ASP A 74 -2.65 -9.87 -1.67
CA ASP A 74 -3.00 -9.00 -2.79
C ASP A 74 -2.94 -9.76 -4.13
N ILE A 75 -1.95 -10.64 -4.31
CA ILE A 75 -1.86 -11.53 -5.48
C ILE A 75 -3.08 -12.47 -5.54
N GLU A 76 -3.57 -12.96 -4.41
CA GLU A 76 -4.76 -13.81 -4.38
C GLU A 76 -5.99 -13.06 -4.89
N VAL A 77 -6.19 -11.80 -4.47
CA VAL A 77 -7.29 -10.95 -4.94
C VAL A 77 -7.21 -10.70 -6.45
N VAL A 78 -5.99 -10.55 -6.99
CA VAL A 78 -5.79 -10.45 -8.45
C VAL A 78 -6.32 -11.69 -9.19
N PHE A 79 -6.29 -12.88 -8.59
CA PHE A 79 -6.92 -14.08 -9.16
C PHE A 79 -8.43 -14.12 -8.97
N LEU A 80 -8.95 -13.58 -7.85
CA LEU A 80 -10.40 -13.55 -7.59
C LEU A 80 -11.15 -12.66 -8.60
N ILE A 81 -10.57 -11.53 -8.99
CA ILE A 81 -11.25 -10.52 -9.82
C ILE A 81 -11.67 -11.09 -11.20
N PRO A 82 -10.77 -11.67 -12.03
CA PRO A 82 -11.14 -12.25 -13.32
C PRO A 82 -12.20 -13.34 -13.19
N TRP A 83 -12.12 -14.17 -12.15
CA TRP A 83 -13.11 -15.21 -11.88
C TRP A 83 -14.52 -14.63 -11.74
N THR A 84 -14.69 -13.51 -11.02
CA THR A 84 -16.00 -12.86 -10.88
C THR A 84 -16.57 -12.37 -12.20
N PHE A 85 -15.72 -11.94 -13.15
CA PHE A 85 -16.16 -11.47 -14.46
C PHE A 85 -16.62 -12.59 -15.37
N VAL A 86 -15.95 -13.75 -15.34
CA VAL A 86 -16.25 -14.89 -16.23
C VAL A 86 -17.25 -15.89 -15.65
N TYR A 87 -17.58 -15.78 -14.35
CA TYR A 87 -18.43 -16.73 -13.64
C TYR A 87 -19.75 -17.04 -14.36
N ARG A 88 -20.44 -16.00 -14.85
CA ARG A 88 -21.73 -16.14 -15.54
C ARG A 88 -21.61 -16.88 -16.87
N ASP A 89 -20.56 -16.60 -17.64
CA ASP A 89 -20.33 -17.22 -18.94
C ASP A 89 -19.99 -18.71 -18.78
N PHE A 90 -19.16 -19.05 -17.79
CA PHE A 90 -18.83 -20.44 -17.49
C PHE A 90 -20.05 -21.23 -17.01
N LEU A 91 -20.91 -20.61 -16.19
CA LEU A 91 -22.16 -21.23 -15.74
C LEU A 91 -23.12 -21.49 -16.91
N ALA A 92 -23.23 -20.54 -17.85
CA ALA A 92 -24.04 -20.72 -19.07
C ALA A 92 -23.52 -21.86 -19.97
N ASN A 93 -22.21 -22.11 -19.96
CA ASN A 93 -21.58 -23.22 -20.70
C ASN A 93 -21.57 -24.55 -19.93
N ASN A 94 -22.27 -24.65 -18.80
CA ASN A 94 -22.29 -25.83 -17.91
C ASN A 94 -20.90 -26.25 -17.39
N ILE A 95 -19.96 -25.30 -17.28
CA ILE A 95 -18.65 -25.54 -16.70
C ILE A 95 -18.72 -25.30 -15.18
N ALA A 96 -18.34 -26.30 -14.39
CA ALA A 96 -18.37 -26.25 -12.93
C ALA A 96 -17.25 -25.35 -12.35
N ILE A 97 -17.31 -24.04 -12.58
CA ILE A 97 -16.30 -23.07 -12.15
C ILE A 97 -16.32 -22.78 -10.63
N LEU A 98 -17.40 -23.16 -9.94
CA LEU A 98 -17.54 -22.94 -8.50
C LEU A 98 -16.64 -23.87 -7.68
N SER A 99 -16.52 -25.15 -8.04
CA SER A 99 -15.77 -26.12 -7.21
C SER A 99 -14.26 -25.87 -7.16
N PRO A 100 -13.55 -25.55 -8.26
CA PRO A 100 -12.13 -25.17 -8.18
C PRO A 100 -11.94 -23.88 -7.38
N MET A 101 -12.89 -22.95 -7.48
CA MET A 101 -12.82 -21.69 -6.75
C MET A 101 -13.01 -21.87 -5.24
N MET A 102 -13.96 -22.71 -4.83
CA MET A 102 -14.15 -23.05 -3.42
C MET A 102 -12.92 -23.76 -2.85
N PHE A 103 -12.28 -24.63 -3.64
CA PHE A 103 -11.01 -25.24 -3.25
C PHE A 103 -9.89 -24.19 -3.12
N PHE A 104 -9.77 -23.27 -4.07
CA PHE A 104 -8.80 -22.17 -4.00
C PHE A 104 -9.00 -21.34 -2.73
N LEU A 105 -10.23 -20.84 -2.48
CA LEU A 105 -10.57 -20.08 -1.27
C LEU A 105 -10.30 -20.86 0.02
N PHE A 106 -10.58 -22.17 0.03
CA PHE A 106 -10.28 -23.02 1.17
C PHE A 106 -8.78 -23.05 1.49
N VAL A 107 -7.93 -23.18 0.47
CA VAL A 107 -6.47 -23.11 0.66
C VAL A 107 -6.04 -21.75 1.22
N LEU A 108 -6.63 -20.65 0.76
CA LEU A 108 -6.33 -19.30 1.29
C LEU A 108 -6.66 -19.17 2.78
N VAL A 109 -7.88 -19.60 3.15
CA VAL A 109 -8.34 -19.55 4.53
C VAL A 109 -7.47 -20.43 5.43
N LEU A 110 -7.03 -21.58 4.94
CA LEU A 110 -6.09 -22.44 5.66
C LEU A 110 -4.72 -21.77 5.85
N GLY A 111 -4.18 -21.10 4.82
CA GLY A 111 -2.94 -20.34 4.91
C GLY A 111 -3.01 -19.24 5.96
N LEU A 112 -4.06 -18.42 5.91
CA LEU A 112 -4.32 -17.38 6.90
C LEU A 112 -4.46 -17.95 8.31
N PHE A 113 -5.20 -19.06 8.46
CA PHE A 113 -5.37 -19.71 9.76
C PHE A 113 -4.03 -20.20 10.33
N TYR A 114 -3.17 -20.78 9.49
CA TYR A 114 -1.84 -21.24 9.89
C TYR A 114 -0.95 -20.07 10.36
N GLU A 115 -0.96 -18.96 9.65
CA GLU A 115 -0.14 -17.79 9.99
C GLU A 115 -0.58 -17.10 11.27
N VAL A 116 -1.90 -17.00 11.48
CA VAL A 116 -2.49 -16.53 12.73
C VAL A 116 -2.02 -17.43 13.89
N LYS A 117 -2.08 -18.76 13.71
CA LYS A 117 -1.60 -19.72 14.72
C LYS A 117 -0.11 -19.64 14.98
N LYS A 118 0.70 -19.26 13.97
CA LYS A 118 2.14 -19.05 14.11
C LYS A 118 2.53 -17.69 14.70
N GLY A 119 1.57 -16.82 14.97
CA GLY A 119 1.85 -15.49 15.52
C GLY A 119 2.53 -14.56 14.53
N ALA A 120 2.40 -14.79 13.21
CA ALA A 120 2.97 -13.90 12.18
C ALA A 120 2.38 -12.48 12.24
N LEU A 121 1.20 -12.34 12.86
CA LEU A 121 0.48 -11.10 13.07
C LEU A 121 0.65 -10.54 14.50
N GLU A 122 1.54 -11.09 15.32
CA GLU A 122 1.77 -10.58 16.68
C GLU A 122 2.83 -9.46 16.67
N TRP A 123 2.36 -8.22 16.78
CA TRP A 123 3.20 -7.01 16.69
C TRP A 123 3.89 -6.70 18.02
N GLU A 124 3.17 -6.74 19.14
CA GLU A 124 3.70 -6.53 20.47
C GLU A 124 3.14 -7.56 21.46
N LYS A 125 3.95 -7.89 22.46
CA LYS A 125 3.47 -8.16 23.81
C LYS A 125 3.86 -6.96 24.65
#